data_AF-A0A7J3MZ99-F1
#
_entry.id   AF-A0A7J3MZ99-F1
#
_cell.length_a   1.000
_cell.length_b   1.000
_cell.length_c   1.000
_cell.angle_alpha   90.00
_cell.angle_beta   90.00
_cell.angle_gamma   90.00
#
_symmetry.space_group_name_H-M   'P 1'
#
loop_
_entity.id
_entity.type
_entity.pdbx_description
1 polymer ?
#
loop_
_entity_poly.entity_id
_entity_poly.type
_entity_poly.pdbx_seq_one_letter_code
_entity_poly.pdbx_strand_id
1 'polypeptide(L)' 'VVVSTSNRNFIGRMGSPQAKIYLSGPAIAAATAILGRIAEPGDVI' A
#
# COMPACT_ATOMS: atom_id res chain seq x y z
N VAL A 1 1.79 7.57 4.70
CA VAL A 1 2.35 6.38 4.03
C VAL A 1 1.23 5.74 3.21
N VAL A 2 1.54 5.12 2.06
CA VAL A 2 0.52 4.56 1.15
C VAL A 2 0.94 3.18 0.65
N VAL A 3 -0.01 2.26 0.56
CA VAL A 3 0.13 0.99 -0.18
C VAL A 3 -0.68 1.11 -1.47
N SER A 4 -0.08 0.77 -2.61
CA SER A 4 -0.67 0.97 -3.94
C SER A 4 -0.60 -0.28 -4.78
N THR A 5 -1.64 -0.51 -5.58
CA THR A 5 -1.71 -1.55 -6.62
C THR A 5 -1.19 -1.08 -7.97
N SER A 6 -0.58 0.11 -8.04
CA SER A 6 0.11 0.58 -9.23
C SER A 6 1.45 -0.14 -9.44
N ASN A 7 2.11 0.11 -10.57
CA ASN A 7 3.41 -0.49 -10.90
C ASN A 7 4.60 0.45 -10.65
N ARG A 8 4.39 1.63 -10.05
CA ARG A 8 5.46 2.64 -9.85
C ARG A 8 5.34 3.38 -8.52
N ASN A 9 6.46 3.55 -7.83
CA ASN A 9 6.56 4.21 -6.51
C ASN A 9 7.68 5.28 -6.42
N PHE A 10 7.99 5.96 -7.52
CA PHE A 10 8.97 7.05 -7.50
C PHE A 10 8.51 8.23 -6.63
N ILE A 11 9.49 8.99 -6.14
CA ILE A 11 9.29 10.17 -5.28
C ILE A 11 8.31 11.15 -5.94
N GLY A 12 7.35 11.66 -5.16
CA GLY A 12 6.35 12.63 -5.63
C GLY A 12 5.23 12.03 -6.50
N ARG A 13 5.19 10.71 -6.71
CA ARG A 13 4.15 10.08 -7.55
C ARG A 13 2.73 10.32 -7.05
N MET A 14 2.50 10.23 -5.74
CA MET A 14 1.18 10.48 -5.15
C MET A 14 1.15 11.81 -4.38
N GLY A 15 1.60 12.87 -5.05
CA GLY A 15 1.54 14.24 -4.54
C GLY A 15 2.79 14.60 -3.74
N SER A 16 2.84 14.21 -2.46
CA SER A 16 3.94 14.63 -1.58
C SER A 16 5.27 13.93 -1.94
N PRO A 17 6.37 14.67 -2.13
CA PRO A 17 7.71 14.09 -2.29
C PRO A 17 8.17 13.30 -1.05
N GLN A 18 7.61 13.60 0.13
CA GLN A 18 7.91 12.87 1.37
C GLN A 18 7.05 11.61 1.55
N ALA A 19 6.10 11.36 0.64
CA ALA A 19 5.25 10.18 0.72
C ALA A 19 6.06 8.90 0.48
N LYS A 20 5.95 7.96 1.41
CA LYS A 20 6.43 6.58 1.23
C LYS A 20 5.33 5.76 0.58
N ILE A 21 5.63 5.17 -0.57
CA ILE A 21 4.71 4.39 -1.41
C ILE A 21 5.23 2.96 -1.53
N TYR A 22 4.44 1.99 -1.08
CA TYR A 22 4.73 0.57 -1.18
C TYR A 22 3.84 -0.05 -2.26
N LEU A 23 4.44 -0.84 -3.16
CA LEU A 23 3.70 -1.53 -4.21
C LEU A 23 3.29 -2.91 -3.70
N SER A 24 2.05 -3.29 -3.93
CA SER A 24 1.52 -4.59 -3.56
C SER A 24 0.46 -5.08 -4.53
N GLY A 25 0.11 -6.37 -4.43
CA GLY A 25 -1.10 -6.88 -5.08
C GLY A 25 -2.39 -6.34 -4.43
N PRO A 26 -3.55 -6.49 -5.09
CA PRO A 26 -4.84 -6.03 -4.58
C PRO A 26 -5.24 -6.65 -3.23
N ALA A 27 -4.97 -7.95 -3.02
CA ALA A 27 -5.34 -8.64 -1.78
C ALA A 27 -4.61 -8.06 -0.55
N ILE A 28 -3.30 -7.82 -0.68
CA ILE A 28 -2.47 -7.20 0.37
C ILE A 28 -2.91 -5.75 0.62
N ALA A 29 -3.20 -4.99 -0.45
CA ALA A 29 -3.67 -3.61 -0.32
C ALA A 29 -5.01 -3.54 0.44
N ALA A 30 -5.95 -4.44 0.13
CA ALA A 30 -7.22 -4.54 0.82
C ALA A 30 -7.05 -4.95 2.30
N ALA A 31 -6.26 -5.99 2.58
CA ALA A 31 -5.98 -6.42 3.95
C ALA A 31 -5.32 -5.31 4.78
N THR A 32 -4.35 -4.61 4.20
CA THR A 32 -3.67 -3.47 4.83
C THR A 32 -4.63 -2.32 5.10
N ALA A 33 -5.56 -2.04 4.17
CA ALA A 33 -6.56 -0.99 4.35
C ALA A 33 -7.53 -1.30 5.50
N ILE A 34 -7.88 -2.57 5.71
CA ILE A 34 -8.74 -3.02 6.81
C ILE A 34 -8.00 -2.92 8.15
N LEU A 35 -6.77 -3.42 8.21
CA LEU A 35 -6.03 -3.58 9.47
C LEU A 35 -5.24 -2.34 9.90
N GLY A 36 -5.05 -1.36 9.01
CA GLY A 36 -4.30 -0.13 9.30
C GLY A 36 -2.78 -0.31 9.40
N ARG A 37 -2.27 -1.51 9.09
CA ARG A 37 -0.85 -1.86 9.00
C ARG A 37 -0.61 -2.75 7.79
N ILE A 38 0.64 -2.82 7.30
CA ILE A 38 0.99 -3.79 6.25
C ILE A 38 0.67 -5.19 6.77
N ALA A 39 -0.16 -5.92 6.02
CA ALA A 39 -0.72 -7.20 6.42
C ALA A 39 -0.91 -8.14 5.24
N GLU A 40 -0.86 -9.44 5.53
CA GLU A 40 -1.15 -10.51 4.58
C GLU A 40 -2.67 -10.71 4.45
N PRO A 41 -3.19 -11.25 3.32
CA PRO A 41 -4.63 -11.52 3.18
C PRO A 41 -5.21 -12.42 4.27
N GLY A 42 -4.40 -13.35 4.80
CA GLY A 42 -4.81 -14.25 5.88
C GLY A 42 -4.98 -13.57 7.24
N ASP A 43 -4.43 -12.37 7.45
CA ASP A 43 -4.55 -11.64 8.73
C ASP A 43 -5.98 -11.10 8.98
N VAL A 44 -6.85 -11.13 7.97
CA VAL A 44 -8.23 -10.63 8.01
C VAL A 44 -9.24 -11.76 8.31
N ILE A 45 -8.82 -13.02 8.24
CA ILE A 45 -9.67 -14.21 8.38
C ILE A 45 -9.56 -14.79 9.79
#